data_AF-A0A965QTQ0-F1
#
_entry.id   AF-A0A965QTQ0-F1
#
_cell.length_a   1.000
_cell.length_b   1.000
_cell.length_c   1.000
_cell.angle_alpha   90.00
_cell.angle_beta   90.00
_cell.angle_gamma   90.00
#
_symmetry.space_group_name_H-M   'P 1'
#
loop_
_entity.id
_entity.type
_entity.pdbx_description
1 polymer ?
#
loop_
_entity_poly.entity_id
_entity_poly.type
_entity_poly.pdbx_seq_one_letter_code
_entity_poly.pdbx_strand_id
1 'polypeptide(L)'
;MDHGPGRHRGFTLVELLVVIVIILILAGLTGAAVSSARSSGKRRQTQALIAKIDAIVTNHFALISSRSIPASAVGAGMSRDAIIRRQITADLPDTWADARAAAADPAQFPSTAVRSYASVLQSFNPTDQYADAECLFMIVMQGGIAGCVDCSELTSAEIGDIDNDRAPEFKDGWGNPVRFILWPAGLELPIGQKFFVSP
;
A
#
# COMPACT_ATOMS: atom_id res chain seq x y z
N MET A 1 -60.19 -8.08 49.47
CA MET A 1 -58.80 -8.45 49.15
C MET A 1 -58.06 -7.14 48.95
N ASP A 2 -57.38 -6.70 50.00
CA ASP A 2 -56.78 -5.37 50.08
C ASP A 2 -55.35 -5.44 49.55
N HIS A 3 -55.09 -4.75 48.44
CA HIS A 3 -53.76 -4.61 47.86
C HIS A 3 -53.14 -3.35 48.46
N GLY A 4 -52.29 -3.54 49.47
CA GLY A 4 -51.53 -2.45 50.09
C GLY A 4 -50.78 -1.64 49.02
N PRO A 5 -50.88 -0.30 49.02
CA PRO A 5 -50.24 0.53 48.01
C PRO A 5 -48.72 0.45 48.16
N GLY A 6 -48.07 -0.17 47.18
CA GLY A 6 -46.62 -0.19 47.08
C GLY A 6 -46.09 1.24 46.94
N ARG A 7 -45.37 1.73 47.95
CA ARG A 7 -44.71 3.04 47.91
C ARG A 7 -43.64 3.03 46.83
N HIS A 8 -43.92 3.64 45.68
CA HIS A 8 -42.89 3.98 44.70
C HIS A 8 -41.97 5.04 45.30
N ARG A 9 -40.72 4.65 45.60
CA ARG A 9 -39.66 5.58 46.01
C ARG A 9 -39.19 6.33 44.76
N GLY A 10 -39.31 7.65 44.77
CA GLY A 10 -38.78 8.52 43.71
C GLY A 10 -37.26 8.70 43.84
N PHE A 11 -36.56 8.75 42.71
CA PHE A 11 -35.14 9.09 42.66
C PHE A 11 -34.90 10.56 43.06
N THR A 12 -33.83 10.82 43.81
CA THR A 12 -33.43 12.20 44.11
C THR A 12 -32.64 12.80 42.94
N LEU A 13 -32.73 14.11 42.71
CA LEU A 13 -31.94 14.80 41.68
C LEU A 13 -30.44 14.59 41.87
N VAL A 14 -29.99 14.47 43.12
CA VAL A 14 -28.58 14.22 43.47
C VAL A 14 -28.14 12.84 43.01
N GLU A 15 -28.97 11.82 43.20
CA GLU A 15 -28.66 10.44 42.80
C GLU A 15 -28.55 10.31 41.28
N LEU A 16 -29.43 10.98 40.53
CA LEU A 16 -29.33 11.05 39.08
C LEU A 16 -28.07 11.83 38.63
N LEU A 17 -27.73 12.92 39.31
CA LEU A 17 -26.51 13.70 39.02
C LEU A 17 -25.24 12.88 39.25
N VAL A 18 -25.17 12.11 40.33
CA VAL A 18 -24.01 11.24 40.61
C VAL A 18 -23.88 10.16 39.54
N VAL A 19 -24.99 9.54 39.14
CA VAL A 19 -24.99 8.50 38.10
C VAL A 19 -24.48 9.03 36.77
N ILE A 20 -24.96 10.20 36.31
CA ILE A 20 -24.46 10.78 35.05
C ILE A 20 -22.97 11.13 35.14
N VAL A 21 -22.49 11.61 36.29
CA VAL A 21 -21.05 11.90 36.50
C VAL A 21 -20.22 10.62 36.40
N ILE A 22 -20.65 9.53 37.04
CA ILE A 22 -19.96 8.24 36.97
C ILE A 22 -19.96 7.71 35.53
N ILE A 23 -21.10 7.76 34.84
CA ILE A 23 -21.20 7.32 33.43
C ILE A 23 -20.25 8.13 32.55
N LEU A 24 -20.18 9.45 32.71
CA LEU A 24 -19.29 10.30 31.92
C LEU A 24 -17.81 10.00 32.18
N ILE A 25 -17.42 9.78 33.44
CA ILE A 25 -16.05 9.38 33.79
C ILE A 25 -15.71 8.03 33.16
N LEU A 26 -16.58 7.03 33.31
CA LEU A 26 -16.37 5.70 32.73
C LEU A 26 -16.32 5.77 31.20
N ALA A 27 -17.24 6.49 30.55
CA ALA A 27 -17.27 6.66 29.12
C ALA A 27 -15.98 7.33 28.59
N GLY A 28 -15.49 8.36 29.28
CA GLY A 28 -14.23 9.02 28.95
C GLY A 28 -13.03 8.09 28.99
N LEU A 29 -12.87 7.33 30.08
CA LEU A 29 -11.77 6.37 30.24
C LEU A 29 -11.84 5.24 29.22
N THR A 30 -13.03 4.70 28.97
CA THR A 30 -13.24 3.60 28.02
C THR A 30 -12.97 4.07 26.59
N GLY A 31 -13.41 5.28 26.24
CA GLY A 31 -13.17 5.88 24.92
C GLY A 31 -11.68 6.07 24.61
N ALA A 32 -10.91 6.59 25.57
CA ALA A 32 -9.47 6.77 25.42
C ALA A 32 -8.72 5.44 25.20
N ALA A 33 -9.08 4.40 25.96
CA ALA A 33 -8.49 3.07 25.82
C ALA A 33 -8.78 2.45 24.44
N VAL A 34 -10.02 2.54 23.96
CA VAL A 34 -10.42 2.02 22.64
C VAL A 34 -9.71 2.78 21.51
N SER A 35 -9.60 4.10 21.60
CA SER A 35 -8.88 4.92 20.60
C SER A 35 -7.40 4.50 20.49
N SER A 36 -6.74 4.36 21.65
CA SER A 36 -5.35 3.90 21.72
C SER A 36 -5.18 2.49 21.15
N ALA A 37 -6.06 1.55 21.50
CA ALA A 37 -6.05 0.19 20.98
C ALA A 37 -6.24 0.14 19.46
N ARG A 38 -7.15 0.95 18.89
CA ARG A 38 -7.35 1.07 17.44
C ARG A 38 -6.11 1.60 16.75
N SER A 39 -5.49 2.66 17.26
CA SER A 39 -4.27 3.23 16.66
C SER A 39 -3.10 2.22 16.67
N SER A 40 -2.97 1.45 17.74
CA SER A 40 -1.99 0.36 17.84
C SER A 40 -2.29 -0.79 16.88
N GLY A 41 -3.58 -1.09 16.65
CA GLY A 41 -4.02 -2.04 15.62
C GLY A 41 -3.60 -1.60 14.21
N LYS A 42 -3.89 -0.36 13.84
CA LYS A 42 -3.52 0.22 12.53
C LYS A 42 -2.01 0.20 12.28
N ARG A 43 -1.21 0.52 13.30
CA ARG A 43 0.26 0.42 13.25
C ARG A 43 0.74 -1.00 12.95
N ARG A 44 0.23 -1.99 13.69
CA ARG A 44 0.59 -3.40 13.51
C ARG A 44 0.18 -3.92 12.14
N GLN A 45 -1.01 -3.56 11.66
CA GLN A 45 -1.48 -3.90 10.32
C GLN A 45 -0.54 -3.34 9.26
N THR A 46 -0.21 -2.05 9.35
CA THR A 46 0.71 -1.38 8.40
C THR A 46 2.08 -2.04 8.39
N GLN A 47 2.63 -2.37 9.56
CA GLN A 47 3.92 -3.05 9.67
C GLN A 47 3.90 -4.45 9.04
N ALA A 48 2.82 -5.21 9.25
CA ALA A 48 2.65 -6.53 8.66
C ALA A 48 2.52 -6.44 7.13
N LEU A 49 1.76 -5.48 6.62
CA LEU A 49 1.64 -5.22 5.19
C LEU A 49 2.99 -4.87 4.56
N ILE A 50 3.73 -3.92 5.14
CA ILE A 50 5.05 -3.53 4.65
C ILE A 50 6.01 -4.72 4.65
N ALA A 51 6.04 -5.53 5.70
CA ALA A 51 6.92 -6.70 5.77
C ALA A 51 6.63 -7.73 4.67
N LYS A 52 5.34 -7.92 4.32
CA LYS A 52 4.94 -8.80 3.21
C LYS A 52 5.36 -8.24 1.86
N ILE A 53 5.09 -6.96 1.62
CA ILE A 53 5.49 -6.27 0.39
C ILE A 53 7.01 -6.33 0.23
N ASP A 54 7.76 -6.05 1.30
CA ASP A 54 9.23 -6.08 1.31
C ASP A 54 9.78 -7.46 0.94
N ALA A 55 9.21 -8.54 1.49
CA ALA A 55 9.61 -9.90 1.14
C ALA A 55 9.40 -10.20 -0.36
N ILE A 56 8.26 -9.78 -0.92
CA ILE A 56 7.94 -10.00 -2.34
C ILE A 56 8.86 -9.16 -3.23
N VAL A 57 9.00 -7.86 -2.96
CA VAL A 57 9.84 -6.94 -3.75
C VAL A 57 11.31 -7.36 -3.69
N THR A 58 11.81 -7.76 -2.51
CA THR A 58 13.18 -8.27 -2.35
C THR A 58 13.41 -9.53 -3.19
N ASN A 59 12.45 -10.46 -3.20
CA ASN A 59 12.53 -11.65 -4.04
C ASN A 59 12.55 -11.30 -5.54
N HIS A 60 11.72 -10.35 -5.98
CA HIS A 60 11.75 -9.84 -7.36
C HIS A 60 13.11 -9.25 -7.71
N PHE A 61 13.67 -8.41 -6.83
CA PHE A 61 14.97 -7.79 -7.05
C PHE A 61 16.10 -8.82 -7.18
N ALA A 62 16.11 -9.85 -6.36
CA ALA A 62 17.08 -10.95 -6.43
C ALA A 62 16.97 -11.73 -7.76
N LEU A 63 15.75 -11.97 -8.25
CA LEU A 63 15.52 -12.63 -9.53
C LEU A 63 15.98 -11.77 -10.71
N ILE A 64 15.76 -10.46 -10.67
CA ILE A 64 16.19 -9.57 -11.75
C ILE A 64 17.72 -9.46 -11.77
N SER A 65 18.34 -9.35 -10.60
CA SER A 65 19.80 -9.23 -10.44
C SER A 65 20.56 -10.46 -10.96
N SER A 66 19.92 -11.62 -11.03
CA SER A 66 20.52 -12.86 -11.54
C SER A 66 20.31 -13.10 -13.04
N ARG A 67 19.55 -12.25 -13.74
CA ARG A 67 19.32 -12.37 -15.19
C ARG A 67 20.52 -11.94 -16.01
N SER A 68 20.74 -12.63 -17.13
CA SER A 68 21.70 -12.20 -18.14
C SER A 68 21.16 -10.99 -18.92
N ILE A 69 22.09 -10.14 -19.37
CA ILE A 69 21.75 -8.96 -20.18
C ILE A 69 21.37 -9.42 -21.59
N PRO A 70 20.23 -8.97 -22.14
CA PRO A 70 19.84 -9.32 -23.50
C PRO A 70 20.87 -8.79 -24.52
N ALA A 71 21.28 -9.64 -25.46
CA ALA A 71 22.29 -9.31 -26.47
C ALA A 71 21.89 -8.09 -27.34
N SER A 72 20.59 -7.88 -27.53
CA SER A 72 20.02 -6.73 -28.26
C SER A 72 20.33 -5.38 -27.59
N ALA A 73 20.48 -5.34 -26.25
CA ALA A 73 20.78 -4.10 -25.54
C ALA A 73 22.26 -3.69 -25.63
N VAL A 74 23.17 -4.65 -25.89
CA VAL A 74 24.62 -4.42 -25.97
C VAL A 74 25.02 -3.70 -27.28
N GLY A 75 24.23 -3.83 -28.34
CA GLY A 75 24.50 -3.22 -29.65
C GLY A 75 24.26 -1.71 -29.74
N ALA A 76 23.66 -1.10 -28.73
CA ALA A 76 23.24 0.31 -28.75
C ALA A 76 24.31 1.32 -28.26
N GLY A 77 25.55 0.88 -28.02
CA GLY A 77 26.63 1.75 -27.50
C GLY A 77 26.43 2.20 -26.04
N MET A 78 25.49 1.59 -25.33
CA MET A 78 25.17 1.90 -23.94
C MET A 78 26.14 1.21 -22.98
N SER A 79 26.52 1.87 -21.88
CA SER A 79 27.32 1.23 -20.84
C SER A 79 26.54 0.07 -20.20
N ARG A 80 27.24 -0.96 -19.74
CA ARG A 80 26.64 -2.13 -19.08
C ARG A 80 25.72 -1.71 -17.93
N ASP A 81 26.14 -0.73 -17.15
CA ASP A 81 25.40 -0.23 -15.98
C ASP A 81 24.09 0.45 -16.39
N ALA A 82 24.09 1.20 -17.49
CA ALA A 82 22.88 1.83 -18.01
C ALA A 82 21.89 0.79 -18.54
N ILE A 83 22.37 -0.30 -19.16
CA ILE A 83 21.51 -1.40 -19.58
C ILE A 83 20.87 -2.09 -18.37
N ILE A 84 21.67 -2.43 -17.35
CA ILE A 84 21.18 -3.08 -16.12
C ILE A 84 20.13 -2.20 -15.45
N ARG A 85 20.42 -0.90 -15.30
CA ARG A 85 19.49 0.06 -14.69
C ARG A 85 18.17 0.13 -15.46
N ARG A 86 18.22 0.19 -16.79
CA ARG A 86 17.02 0.24 -17.63
C ARG A 86 16.19 -1.05 -17.54
N GLN A 87 16.84 -2.22 -17.47
CA GLN A 87 16.17 -3.50 -17.30
C GLN A 87 15.48 -3.62 -15.93
N ILE A 88 16.16 -3.20 -14.85
CA ILE A 88 15.56 -3.20 -13.51
C ILE A 88 14.38 -2.22 -13.45
N THR A 89 14.51 -1.03 -14.06
CA THR A 89 13.42 -0.04 -14.13
C THR A 89 12.21 -0.56 -14.89
N ALA A 90 12.43 -1.31 -15.97
CA ALA A 90 11.34 -1.96 -16.71
C ALA A 90 10.64 -3.07 -15.90
N ASP A 91 11.40 -3.83 -15.10
CA ASP A 91 10.87 -4.92 -14.28
C ASP A 91 10.23 -4.44 -12.98
N LEU A 92 10.63 -3.28 -12.46
CA LEU A 92 10.16 -2.67 -11.22
C LEU A 92 9.87 -1.17 -11.42
N PRO A 93 8.92 -0.80 -12.28
CA PRO A 93 8.61 0.60 -12.53
C PRO A 93 8.10 1.29 -11.25
N ASP A 94 8.49 2.54 -11.01
CA ASP A 94 7.88 3.43 -10.00
C ASP A 94 7.06 4.55 -10.66
N THR A 95 6.92 4.52 -11.98
CA THR A 95 6.03 5.40 -12.76
C THR A 95 5.32 4.65 -13.89
N TRP A 96 4.13 5.12 -14.25
CA TRP A 96 3.42 4.58 -15.41
C TRP A 96 4.12 4.87 -16.74
N ALA A 97 4.91 5.94 -16.83
CA ALA A 97 5.69 6.23 -18.01
C ALA A 97 6.71 5.11 -18.30
N ASP A 98 7.43 4.65 -17.26
CA ASP A 98 8.38 3.55 -17.39
C ASP A 98 7.68 2.22 -17.71
N ALA A 99 6.56 1.93 -17.04
CA ALA A 99 5.76 0.74 -17.31
C ALA A 99 5.28 0.68 -18.76
N ARG A 100 4.74 1.80 -19.28
CA ARG A 100 4.28 1.92 -20.68
C ARG A 100 5.45 1.82 -21.66
N ALA A 101 6.56 2.48 -21.39
CA ALA A 101 7.76 2.43 -22.23
C ALA A 101 8.34 1.01 -22.32
N ALA A 102 8.36 0.29 -21.19
CA ALA A 102 8.79 -1.10 -21.16
C ALA A 102 7.84 -2.02 -21.95
N ALA A 103 6.53 -1.89 -21.72
CA ALA A 103 5.51 -2.69 -22.40
C ALA A 103 5.47 -2.47 -23.93
N ALA A 104 5.83 -1.26 -24.38
CA ALA A 104 5.87 -0.92 -25.80
C ALA A 104 7.04 -1.56 -26.57
N ASP A 105 8.11 -2.00 -25.88
CA ASP A 105 9.30 -2.60 -26.49
C ASP A 105 9.64 -3.97 -25.87
N PRO A 106 8.85 -5.02 -26.18
CA PRO A 106 9.07 -6.36 -25.62
C PRO A 106 10.35 -7.03 -26.13
N ALA A 107 10.93 -6.54 -27.23
CA ALA A 107 12.20 -7.05 -27.75
C ALA A 107 13.38 -6.58 -26.89
N GLN A 108 13.30 -5.35 -26.38
CA GLN A 108 14.26 -4.83 -25.43
C GLN A 108 14.01 -5.34 -24.00
N PHE A 109 12.75 -5.52 -23.60
CA PHE A 109 12.36 -5.92 -22.25
C PHE A 109 11.60 -7.25 -22.24
N PRO A 110 12.29 -8.39 -22.38
CA PRO A 110 11.66 -9.69 -22.62
C PRO A 110 11.13 -10.37 -21.35
N SER A 111 11.06 -9.68 -20.22
CA SER A 111 10.68 -10.31 -18.95
C SER A 111 9.20 -10.69 -18.92
N THR A 112 8.87 -11.71 -18.12
CA THR A 112 7.46 -12.10 -17.91
C THR A 112 6.67 -11.00 -17.21
N ALA A 113 7.32 -10.24 -16.31
CA ALA A 113 6.73 -9.11 -15.62
C ALA A 113 6.29 -8.00 -16.59
N VAL A 114 7.16 -7.57 -17.50
CA VAL A 114 6.82 -6.51 -18.47
C VAL A 114 5.67 -6.93 -19.39
N ARG A 115 5.66 -8.20 -19.83
CA ARG A 115 4.55 -8.75 -20.63
C ARG A 115 3.21 -8.73 -19.88
N SER A 116 3.23 -9.01 -18.58
CA SER A 116 2.01 -9.04 -17.78
C SER A 116 1.51 -7.62 -17.46
N TYR A 117 2.42 -6.65 -17.31
CA TYR A 117 2.08 -5.22 -17.17
C TYR A 117 1.39 -4.67 -18.43
N ALA A 118 1.79 -5.12 -19.62
CA ALA A 118 1.14 -4.71 -20.86
C ALA A 118 -0.38 -5.01 -20.87
N SER A 119 -0.81 -6.15 -20.30
CA SER A 119 -2.24 -6.47 -20.16
C SER A 119 -2.96 -5.62 -19.11
N VAL A 120 -2.26 -5.25 -18.04
CA VAL A 120 -2.79 -4.38 -16.98
C VAL A 120 -3.01 -2.96 -17.48
N LEU A 121 -2.04 -2.42 -18.22
CA LEU A 121 -2.09 -1.08 -18.82
C LEU A 121 -3.27 -0.86 -19.77
N GLN A 122 -3.81 -1.93 -20.37
CA GLN A 122 -5.00 -1.84 -21.23
C GLN A 122 -6.31 -1.85 -20.44
N SER A 123 -6.27 -2.29 -19.18
CA SER A 123 -7.45 -2.49 -18.33
C SER A 123 -7.73 -1.29 -17.43
N PHE A 124 -6.69 -0.56 -17.04
CA PHE A 124 -6.78 0.60 -16.16
C PHE A 124 -6.68 1.91 -16.96
N ASN A 125 -7.10 3.04 -16.37
CA ASN A 125 -6.87 4.36 -16.92
C ASN A 125 -5.99 5.18 -15.97
N PRO A 126 -4.74 4.73 -15.72
CA PRO A 126 -3.96 5.22 -14.62
C PRO A 126 -3.54 6.67 -14.80
N THR A 127 -3.69 7.46 -13.75
CA THR A 127 -3.21 8.83 -13.67
C THR A 127 -1.79 8.89 -13.11
N ASP A 128 -1.20 10.08 -13.05
CA ASP A 128 0.10 10.25 -12.40
C ASP A 128 -0.03 10.47 -10.88
N GLN A 129 -1.26 10.65 -10.38
CA GLN A 129 -1.53 10.68 -8.95
C GLN A 129 -1.35 9.26 -8.40
N TYR A 130 -0.53 9.08 -7.36
CA TYR A 130 -0.20 7.76 -6.77
C TYR A 130 0.36 6.68 -7.70
N ALA A 131 0.83 7.07 -8.90
CA ALA A 131 1.42 6.15 -9.88
C ALA A 131 2.48 5.19 -9.31
N ASP A 132 3.26 5.65 -8.34
CA ASP A 132 4.28 4.83 -7.65
C ASP A 132 3.67 3.74 -6.75
N ALA A 133 2.57 4.04 -6.06
CA ALA A 133 1.84 3.09 -5.23
C ALA A 133 1.06 2.07 -6.08
N GLU A 134 0.50 2.51 -7.20
CA GLU A 134 -0.17 1.64 -8.18
C GLU A 134 0.84 0.74 -8.91
N CYS A 135 1.99 1.28 -9.28
CA CYS A 135 3.06 0.49 -9.86
C CYS A 135 3.57 -0.56 -8.86
N LEU A 136 3.67 -0.24 -7.57
CA LEU A 136 3.96 -1.22 -6.52
C LEU A 136 2.91 -2.34 -6.48
N PHE A 137 1.63 -1.99 -6.53
CA PHE A 137 0.55 -2.98 -6.59
C PHE A 137 0.70 -3.89 -7.80
N MET A 138 0.92 -3.30 -8.98
CA MET A 138 1.13 -4.04 -10.23
C MET A 138 2.37 -4.96 -10.14
N ILE A 139 3.46 -4.48 -9.56
CA ILE A 139 4.68 -5.28 -9.36
C ILE A 139 4.39 -6.52 -8.52
N VAL A 140 3.78 -6.33 -7.36
CA VAL A 140 3.51 -7.39 -6.38
C VAL A 140 2.48 -8.39 -6.93
N MET A 141 1.41 -7.90 -7.54
CA MET A 141 0.29 -8.75 -7.96
C MET A 141 0.52 -9.41 -9.32
N GLN A 142 1.26 -8.76 -10.23
CA GLN A 142 1.34 -9.15 -11.63
C GLN A 142 2.77 -9.43 -12.12
N GLY A 143 3.82 -9.15 -11.36
CA GLY A 143 5.22 -9.22 -11.83
C GLY A 143 5.80 -10.62 -12.11
N GLY A 144 4.97 -11.65 -12.28
CA GLY A 144 5.32 -12.82 -13.09
C GLY A 144 6.13 -13.93 -12.41
N ILE A 145 6.27 -13.92 -11.08
CA ILE A 145 6.48 -15.18 -10.35
C ILE A 145 5.18 -16.00 -10.47
N ALA A 146 5.29 -17.24 -10.93
CA ALA A 146 4.17 -18.16 -11.09
C ALA A 146 3.46 -18.36 -9.75
N GLY A 147 2.42 -17.56 -9.51
CA GLY A 147 1.79 -17.43 -8.22
C GLY A 147 2.71 -16.70 -7.24
N CYS A 148 2.29 -15.52 -6.82
CA CYS A 148 2.66 -15.07 -5.50
C CYS A 148 2.09 -16.10 -4.51
N VAL A 149 2.91 -17.07 -4.10
CA VAL A 149 2.54 -18.14 -3.15
C VAL A 149 1.97 -17.55 -1.86
N ASP A 150 2.30 -16.29 -1.56
CA ASP A 150 1.87 -15.53 -0.37
C ASP A 150 0.89 -14.37 -0.63
N CYS A 151 0.38 -14.16 -1.86
CA CYS A 151 -0.57 -13.04 -2.09
C CYS A 151 -1.98 -13.38 -1.61
N SER A 152 -2.24 -14.65 -1.29
CA SER A 152 -3.45 -15.06 -0.56
C SER A 152 -3.51 -14.41 0.84
N GLU A 153 -2.36 -13.97 1.38
CA GLU A 153 -2.29 -13.30 2.67
C GLU A 153 -2.46 -11.79 2.60
N LEU A 154 -2.51 -11.19 1.40
CA LEU A 154 -2.85 -9.78 1.24
C LEU A 154 -4.38 -9.67 1.22
N THR A 155 -4.92 -8.99 2.23
CA THR A 155 -6.36 -8.94 2.40
C THR A 155 -6.99 -7.89 1.49
N SER A 156 -8.23 -8.10 1.05
CA SER A 156 -8.98 -7.09 0.29
C SER A 156 -9.16 -5.76 1.04
N ALA A 157 -9.05 -5.77 2.38
CA ALA A 157 -9.10 -4.56 3.18
C ALA A 157 -7.87 -3.65 2.96
N GLU A 158 -6.72 -4.26 2.65
CA GLU A 158 -5.44 -3.58 2.38
C GLU A 158 -5.32 -3.19 0.90
N ILE A 159 -6.33 -3.46 0.08
CA ILE A 159 -6.36 -3.13 -1.34
C ILE A 159 -7.49 -2.12 -1.58
N GLY A 160 -7.26 -1.10 -2.37
CA GLY A 160 -8.29 -0.14 -2.78
C GLY A 160 -7.84 0.67 -3.97
N ASP A 161 -8.74 1.46 -4.53
CA ASP A 161 -8.46 2.45 -5.57
C ASP A 161 -8.76 3.80 -4.91
N ILE A 162 -7.70 4.56 -4.57
CA ILE A 162 -7.82 5.76 -3.74
C ILE A 162 -8.25 6.98 -4.57
N ASP A 163 -7.79 7.08 -5.81
CA ASP A 163 -8.07 8.22 -6.69
C ASP A 163 -9.17 7.95 -7.73
N ASN A 164 -9.69 6.72 -7.79
CA ASN A 164 -10.79 6.23 -8.65
C ASN A 164 -10.42 6.12 -10.14
N ASP A 165 -9.17 5.81 -10.46
CA ASP A 165 -8.69 5.67 -11.83
C ASP A 165 -8.65 4.20 -12.32
N ARG A 166 -9.16 3.29 -11.49
CA ARG A 166 -9.19 1.82 -11.66
C ARG A 166 -7.85 1.12 -11.44
N ALA A 167 -6.78 1.83 -11.12
CA ALA A 167 -5.53 1.25 -10.69
C ALA A 167 -5.54 1.14 -9.15
N PRO A 168 -5.54 -0.08 -8.60
CA PRO A 168 -5.56 -0.24 -7.15
C PRO A 168 -4.18 -0.04 -6.53
N GLU A 169 -4.16 0.44 -5.29
CA GLU A 169 -3.00 0.56 -4.42
C GLU A 169 -3.14 -0.28 -3.14
N PHE A 170 -2.00 -0.55 -2.50
CA PHE A 170 -1.99 -1.04 -1.14
C PHE A 170 -2.24 0.10 -0.15
N LYS A 171 -3.13 -0.12 0.82
CA LYS A 171 -3.50 0.85 1.85
C LYS A 171 -2.92 0.48 3.21
N ASP A 172 -2.34 1.45 3.88
CA ASP A 172 -1.95 1.33 5.29
C ASP A 172 -3.19 1.23 6.22
N GLY A 173 -2.97 1.03 7.52
CA GLY A 173 -4.06 0.95 8.51
C GLY A 173 -4.87 2.24 8.68
N TRP A 174 -4.42 3.36 8.10
CA TRP A 174 -5.13 4.64 8.07
C TRP A 174 -5.84 4.89 6.74
N GLY A 175 -5.61 4.06 5.72
CA GLY A 175 -6.20 4.19 4.40
C GLY A 175 -5.34 4.99 3.42
N ASN A 176 -4.09 5.34 3.77
CA ASN A 176 -3.18 6.01 2.85
C ASN A 176 -2.48 5.00 1.94
N PRO A 177 -2.11 5.37 0.70
CA PRO A 177 -1.39 4.48 -0.19
C PRO A 177 0.03 4.22 0.31
N VAL A 178 0.47 2.97 0.21
CA VAL A 178 1.86 2.58 0.41
C VAL A 178 2.64 2.92 -0.86
N ARG A 179 3.59 3.84 -0.73
CA ARG A 179 4.38 4.40 -1.83
C ARG A 179 5.66 3.62 -2.08
N PHE A 180 6.17 3.67 -3.31
CA PHE A 180 7.36 2.94 -3.73
C PHE A 180 8.33 3.84 -4.49
N ILE A 181 9.62 3.57 -4.34
CA ILE A 181 10.64 4.13 -5.20
C ILE A 181 11.71 3.08 -5.44
N LEU A 182 12.05 2.89 -6.71
CA LEU A 182 13.08 1.94 -7.09
C LEU A 182 14.47 2.54 -6.89
N TRP A 183 14.66 3.78 -7.32
CA TRP A 183 15.95 4.45 -7.31
C TRP A 183 15.94 5.72 -6.47
N PRO A 184 16.15 5.63 -5.13
CA PRO A 184 16.07 6.78 -4.23
C PRO A 184 17.26 7.76 -4.31
N ALA A 185 17.84 7.95 -5.50
CA ALA A 185 18.97 8.86 -5.68
C ALA A 185 18.59 10.28 -5.27
N GLY A 186 19.20 10.78 -4.18
CA GLY A 186 18.89 12.11 -3.64
C GLY A 186 17.61 12.19 -2.79
N LEU A 187 17.09 11.06 -2.30
CA LEU A 187 16.00 11.07 -1.31
C LEU A 187 16.49 11.60 0.04
N GLU A 188 16.42 12.91 0.23
CA GLU A 188 16.52 13.53 1.54
C GLU A 188 15.13 13.85 2.08
N LEU A 189 14.62 13.11 3.06
CA LEU A 189 13.41 13.52 3.78
C LEU A 189 13.68 14.87 4.48
N PRO A 190 12.80 15.88 4.40
CA PRO A 190 12.87 17.07 5.24
C PRO A 190 12.72 16.65 6.70
N ILE A 191 13.20 17.48 7.62
CA ILE A 191 12.56 17.56 8.93
C ILE A 191 11.13 18.07 8.65
N GLY A 192 10.19 17.14 8.43
CA GLY A 192 8.76 17.45 8.24
C GLY A 192 8.04 16.95 6.98
N GLN A 193 8.55 15.96 6.21
CA GLN A 193 7.87 15.15 5.16
C GLN A 193 8.30 15.36 3.70
N LYS A 194 8.42 14.26 2.94
CA LYS A 194 8.54 14.21 1.47
C LYS A 194 7.89 12.94 0.92
N PHE A 195 7.22 13.06 -0.23
CA PHE A 195 7.43 12.30 -1.48
C PHE A 195 6.36 12.76 -2.49
N PHE A 196 6.68 13.47 -3.58
CA PHE A 196 5.72 14.07 -4.55
C PHE A 196 4.84 15.25 -4.07
N VAL A 197 5.21 16.46 -4.50
CA VAL A 197 4.30 17.41 -5.17
C VAL A 197 5.13 18.09 -6.27
N SER A 198 4.78 17.85 -7.53
CA SER A 198 5.47 18.39 -8.73
C SER A 198 5.23 19.91 -8.89
N PRO A 199 6.11 20.66 -9.60
CA PRO A 199 5.90 22.08 -9.90
C PRO A 199 4.70 22.34 -10.82
#